data_AF-A0A3M6A2B8-F1
#
_entry.id   AF-A0A3M6A2B8-F1
#
_cell.length_a   1.000
_cell.length_b   1.000
_cell.length_c   1.000
_cell.angle_alpha   90.00
_cell.angle_beta   90.00
_cell.angle_gamma   90.00
#
_symmetry.space_group_name_H-M   'P 1'
#
loop_
_entity.id
_entity.type
_entity.pdbx_description
1 polymer ?
#
loop_
_entity_poly.entity_id
_entity_poly.type
_entity_poly.pdbx_seq_one_letter_code
_entity_poly.pdbx_strand_id
1 'polypeptide(L)'
;VERIEQVADKVKKFREAGDDLVVVLSAMSGETNRLIELARQISDQPVPRELDVIVSTGEQVTIALLAMALMKRGVPAVSYTGNQVRILTDSAHNKARILQIDDQKIRSDLKAGRVVVVAG
;
A
#
# COMPACT_ATOMS: atom_id res chain seq x y z
N VAL A 1 8.86 10.42 -6.98
CA VAL A 1 8.19 11.45 -6.14
C VAL A 1 7.20 12.29 -6.95
N GLU A 2 7.60 12.90 -8.07
CA GLU A 2 6.68 13.72 -8.89
C GLU A 2 5.39 12.99 -9.31
N ARG A 3 5.48 11.71 -9.70
CA ARG A 3 4.30 10.89 -10.00
C ARG A 3 3.37 10.69 -8.79
N ILE A 4 3.89 10.63 -7.57
CA ILE A 4 3.08 10.51 -6.35
C ILE A 4 2.33 11.81 -6.10
N GLU A 5 2.99 12.95 -6.31
CA GLU A 5 2.36 14.27 -6.22
C GLU A 5 1.20 14.40 -7.23
N GLN A 6 1.41 13.96 -8.48
CA GLN A 6 0.35 13.95 -9.51
C GLN A 6 -0.83 13.01 -9.16
N VAL A 7 -0.54 11.84 -8.59
CA VAL A 7 -1.60 10.92 -8.11
C VAL A 7 -2.38 11.57 -6.96
N ALA A 8 -1.71 12.24 -6.03
CA ALA A 8 -2.36 12.96 -4.93
C ALA A 8 -3.28 14.07 -5.45
N ASP A 9 -2.87 14.82 -6.49
CA ASP A 9 -3.71 15.83 -7.13
C ASP A 9 -4.95 15.21 -7.78
N LYS A 10 -4.82 14.04 -8.40
CA LYS A 10 -5.96 13.32 -8.97
C LYS A 10 -6.92 12.83 -7.89
N VAL A 11 -6.41 12.20 -6.84
CA VAL A 11 -7.21 11.70 -5.71
C VAL A 11 -7.94 12.86 -5.01
N LYS A 12 -7.27 14.00 -4.84
CA LYS A 12 -7.90 15.21 -4.28
C LYS A 12 -9.14 15.63 -5.07
N LYS A 13 -9.08 15.64 -6.41
CA LYS A 13 -10.22 16.03 -7.25
C LYS A 13 -11.44 15.12 -7.03
N PHE A 14 -11.23 13.80 -6.95
CA PHE A 14 -12.32 12.87 -6.63
C PHE A 14 -12.86 13.11 -5.22
N ARG A 15 -11.99 13.39 -4.24
CA ARG A 15 -12.45 13.67 -2.89
C ARG A 15 -13.27 14.96 -2.81
N GLU A 16 -12.86 16.01 -3.53
CA GLU A 16 -13.59 17.28 -3.63
C GLU A 16 -14.93 17.14 -4.36
N ALA A 17 -15.07 16.14 -5.24
CA ALA A 17 -16.33 15.79 -5.87
C ALA A 17 -17.31 15.06 -4.93
N GLY A 18 -16.87 14.70 -3.71
CA GLY A 18 -17.69 14.03 -2.70
C GLY A 18 -17.50 12.52 -2.64
N ASP A 19 -16.54 11.95 -3.37
CA ASP A 19 -16.31 10.51 -3.37
C ASP A 19 -15.57 10.03 -2.11
N ASP A 20 -15.95 8.86 -1.63
CA ASP A 20 -15.21 8.09 -0.62
C ASP A 20 -14.21 7.17 -1.33
N LEU A 21 -12.92 7.31 -1.00
CA LEU A 21 -11.84 6.73 -1.80
C LEU A 21 -10.98 5.74 -1.01
N VAL A 22 -10.82 4.56 -1.59
CA VAL A 22 -9.77 3.59 -1.24
C VAL A 22 -8.79 3.51 -2.42
N VAL A 23 -7.52 3.80 -2.17
CA VAL A 23 -6.46 3.83 -3.19
C VAL A 23 -5.47 2.71 -2.89
N VAL A 24 -5.26 1.80 -3.84
CA VAL A 24 -4.31 0.69 -3.70
C VAL A 24 -3.03 1.01 -4.47
N LEU A 25 -1.85 0.77 -3.88
CA LEU A 25 -0.56 1.07 -4.48
C LEU A 25 0.41 -0.11 -4.39
N SER A 26 1.10 -0.37 -5.49
CA SER A 26 2.30 -1.21 -5.52
C SER A 26 3.56 -0.43 -5.11
N ALA A 27 4.68 -1.14 -4.96
CA ALA A 27 5.99 -0.51 -4.80
C ALA A 27 6.32 0.44 -5.97
N MET A 28 7.17 1.43 -5.72
CA MET A 28 7.65 2.32 -6.77
C MET A 28 8.40 1.53 -7.87
N SER A 29 8.34 2.04 -9.10
CA SER A 29 8.98 1.40 -10.26
C SER A 29 10.44 1.04 -9.98
N GLY A 30 10.78 -0.24 -10.11
CA GLY A 30 12.13 -0.77 -9.90
C GLY A 30 12.45 -1.17 -8.45
N GLU A 31 11.69 -0.72 -7.45
CA GLU A 31 11.99 -1.04 -6.03
C GLU A 31 11.80 -2.52 -5.71
N THR A 32 10.75 -3.17 -6.23
CA THR A 32 10.58 -4.62 -6.05
C THR A 32 11.78 -5.40 -6.57
N ASN A 33 12.29 -5.07 -7.77
CA ASN A 33 13.44 -5.74 -8.36
C ASN A 33 14.71 -5.50 -7.53
N ARG A 34 14.95 -4.24 -7.12
CA ARG A 34 16.07 -3.87 -6.26
C ARG A 34 16.06 -4.65 -4.93
N LEU A 35 14.90 -4.79 -4.31
CA LEU A 35 14.73 -5.52 -3.06
C LEU A 35 14.99 -7.03 -3.23
N ILE A 36 14.51 -7.62 -4.34
CA ILE A 36 14.79 -9.02 -4.68
C ILE A 36 16.29 -9.24 -4.95
N GLU A 37 16.94 -8.32 -5.67
CA GLU A 37 18.38 -8.37 -5.94
C GLU A 37 19.19 -8.29 -4.64
N LEU A 38 18.79 -7.43 -3.70
CA LEU A 38 19.42 -7.33 -2.39
C LEU A 38 19.30 -8.64 -1.59
N ALA A 39 18.13 -9.29 -1.61
CA ALA A 39 17.95 -10.59 -0.97
C ALA A 39 18.86 -11.66 -1.61
N ARG A 40 19.04 -11.62 -2.94
CA ARG A 40 19.92 -12.54 -3.68
C ARG A 40 21.40 -12.37 -3.38
N GLN A 41 21.83 -11.16 -2.98
CA GLN A 41 23.21 -10.96 -2.50
C GLN A 41 23.50 -11.70 -1.19
N ILE A 42 22.46 -12.05 -0.42
CA ILE A 42 22.60 -12.83 0.83
C ILE A 42 22.47 -14.33 0.56
N SER A 43 21.55 -14.73 -0.33
CA SER A 43 21.34 -16.12 -0.72
C SER A 43 20.82 -16.22 -2.15
N ASP A 44 21.45 -17.05 -2.99
CA ASP A 44 20.97 -17.34 -4.36
C ASP A 44 19.53 -17.91 -4.37
N GLN A 45 19.11 -18.51 -3.25
CA GLN A 45 17.75 -18.99 -3.02
C GLN A 45 17.21 -18.36 -1.73
N PRO A 46 16.66 -17.13 -1.78
CA PRO A 46 16.05 -16.50 -0.62
C PRO A 46 14.87 -17.34 -0.10
N VAL A 47 14.75 -17.45 1.22
CA VAL A 47 13.61 -18.12 1.86
C VAL A 47 12.33 -17.37 1.48
N PRO A 48 11.31 -18.03 0.89
CA PRO A 48 10.09 -17.36 0.40
C PRO A 48 9.41 -16.44 1.41
N ARG A 49 9.31 -16.89 2.67
CA ARG A 49 8.74 -16.10 3.76
C ARG A 49 9.48 -14.77 3.96
N GLU A 50 10.81 -14.80 4.00
CA GLU A 50 11.61 -13.59 4.23
C GLU A 50 11.62 -12.68 3.01
N LEU A 51 11.52 -13.27 1.80
CA LEU A 51 11.39 -12.50 0.58
C LEU A 51 10.09 -11.69 0.56
N ASP A 52 8.96 -12.30 0.97
CA ASP A 52 7.68 -11.60 1.14
C ASP A 52 7.82 -10.42 2.13
N VAL A 53 8.51 -10.63 3.26
CA VAL A 53 8.77 -9.57 4.25
C VAL A 53 9.53 -8.41 3.59
N ILE A 54 10.62 -8.70 2.88
CA ILE A 54 11.45 -7.71 2.20
C ILE A 54 10.65 -6.94 1.15
N VAL A 55 9.99 -7.65 0.23
CA VAL A 55 9.29 -7.02 -0.91
C VAL A 55 8.11 -6.18 -0.44
N SER A 56 7.39 -6.61 0.60
CA SER A 56 6.28 -5.84 1.18
C SER A 56 6.68 -4.45 1.67
N THR A 57 7.96 -4.24 2.03
CA THR A 57 8.43 -2.92 2.47
C THR A 57 8.35 -1.87 1.36
N GLY A 58 8.49 -2.27 0.09
CA GLY A 58 8.39 -1.35 -1.05
C GLY A 58 7.02 -0.71 -1.16
N GLU A 59 5.95 -1.48 -0.92
CA GLU A 59 4.57 -0.98 -0.90
C GLU A 59 4.31 -0.10 0.32
N GLN A 60 4.83 -0.50 1.49
CA GLN A 60 4.72 0.29 2.72
C GLN A 60 5.30 1.70 2.57
N VAL A 61 6.43 1.85 1.85
CA VAL A 61 6.98 3.17 1.51
C VAL A 61 6.03 3.95 0.62
N THR A 62 5.52 3.34 -0.46
CA THR A 62 4.66 4.07 -1.42
C THR A 62 3.36 4.57 -0.78
N ILE A 63 2.69 3.74 0.04
CA ILE A 63 1.42 4.13 0.68
C ILE A 63 1.61 5.28 1.68
N ALA A 64 2.73 5.27 2.41
CA ALA A 64 3.05 6.34 3.35
C ALA A 64 3.33 7.65 2.60
N LEU A 65 4.11 7.60 1.52
CA LEU A 65 4.40 8.76 0.69
C LEU A 65 3.13 9.38 0.08
N LEU A 66 2.20 8.55 -0.43
CA LEU A 66 0.93 9.08 -0.96
C LEU A 66 0.06 9.69 0.15
N ALA A 67 -0.06 9.03 1.30
CA ALA A 67 -0.81 9.57 2.43
C ALA A 67 -0.26 10.93 2.88
N MET A 68 1.08 11.07 2.97
CA MET A 68 1.74 12.34 3.26
C MET A 68 1.45 13.40 2.19
N ALA A 69 1.50 13.03 0.90
CA ALA A 69 1.20 13.95 -0.20
C ALA A 69 -0.26 14.45 -0.18
N LEU A 70 -1.21 13.59 0.21
CA LEU A 70 -2.61 13.97 0.41
C LEU A 70 -2.77 14.91 1.61
N MET A 71 -2.17 14.58 2.75
CA MET A 71 -2.20 15.41 3.96
C MET A 71 -1.61 16.81 3.71
N LYS A 72 -0.49 16.89 2.98
CA LYS A 72 0.12 18.15 2.52
C LYS A 72 -0.85 19.03 1.73
N ARG A 73 -1.87 18.45 1.08
CA ARG A 73 -2.89 19.14 0.28
C ARG A 73 -4.18 19.45 1.04
N GLY A 74 -4.19 19.20 2.36
CA GLY A 74 -5.38 19.35 3.20
C GLY A 74 -6.39 18.23 3.05
N VAL A 75 -6.04 17.10 2.41
CA VAL A 75 -6.90 15.93 2.28
C VAL A 75 -6.53 14.95 3.40
N PRO A 76 -7.41 14.71 4.40
CA PRO A 76 -7.16 13.70 5.42
C PRO A 76 -6.97 12.33 4.77
N ALA A 77 -5.88 11.64 5.10
CA ALA A 77 -5.56 10.33 4.55
C ALA A 77 -4.93 9.43 5.62
N VAL A 78 -5.10 8.12 5.45
CA VAL A 78 -4.50 7.09 6.31
C VAL A 78 -3.96 5.96 5.44
N SER A 79 -2.77 5.46 5.76
CA SER A 79 -2.16 4.32 5.08
C SER A 79 -2.36 3.03 5.87
N TYR A 80 -2.59 1.92 5.16
CA TYR A 80 -2.73 0.59 5.73
C TYR A 80 -1.88 -0.45 5.02
N THR A 81 -1.19 -1.26 5.81
CA THR A 81 -0.61 -2.53 5.33
C THR A 81 -1.69 -3.61 5.28
N GLY A 82 -1.47 -4.66 4.49
CA GLY A 82 -2.41 -5.79 4.40
C GLY A 82 -2.77 -6.39 5.77
N ASN A 83 -1.82 -6.45 6.71
CA ASN A 83 -2.07 -6.93 8.07
C ASN A 83 -2.98 -5.99 8.88
N GLN A 84 -2.86 -4.67 8.71
CA GLN A 84 -3.66 -3.70 9.47
C GLN A 84 -5.14 -3.71 9.05
N VAL A 85 -5.43 -3.95 7.77
CA VAL A 85 -6.78 -4.20 7.21
C VAL A 85 -7.15 -5.70 7.18
N ARG A 86 -6.31 -6.54 7.78
CA ARG A 86 -6.53 -7.99 7.96
C ARG A 86 -6.95 -8.69 6.66
N ILE A 87 -6.21 -8.45 5.59
CA ILE A 87 -6.27 -9.24 4.36
C ILE A 87 -5.62 -10.60 4.69
N LEU A 88 -6.45 -11.58 5.00
CA LEU A 88 -6.01 -12.93 5.34
C LEU A 88 -5.70 -13.69 4.07
N THR A 89 -4.49 -14.25 3.99
CA THR A 89 -4.06 -15.10 2.89
C THR A 89 -3.73 -16.51 3.36
N ASP A 90 -3.62 -17.44 2.41
CA ASP A 90 -3.00 -18.75 2.68
C ASP A 90 -1.48 -18.63 2.91
N SER A 91 -0.83 -19.76 3.23
CA SER A 91 0.61 -19.82 3.51
C SER A 91 1.48 -20.02 2.25
N ALA A 92 0.92 -19.86 1.05
CA ALA A 92 1.63 -20.05 -0.20
C ALA A 92 2.46 -18.80 -0.56
N HIS A 93 3.50 -18.50 0.22
CA HIS A 93 4.42 -17.37 0.03
C HIS A 93 4.83 -17.15 -1.44
N ASN A 94 5.00 -15.89 -1.86
CA ASN A 94 5.14 -15.41 -3.25
C ASN A 94 3.91 -15.59 -4.18
N LYS A 95 2.88 -16.36 -3.79
CA LYS A 95 1.69 -16.61 -4.63
C LYS A 95 0.42 -16.83 -3.78
N ALA A 96 0.36 -16.14 -2.64
CA ALA A 96 -0.66 -16.37 -1.65
C ALA A 96 -2.03 -15.91 -2.18
N ARG A 97 -3.10 -16.63 -1.83
CA ARG A 97 -4.46 -16.26 -2.22
C ARG A 97 -5.21 -15.60 -1.08
N ILE A 98 -5.96 -14.54 -1.38
CA ILE A 98 -6.84 -13.87 -0.41
C ILE A 98 -7.97 -14.82 -0.04
N LEU A 99 -8.12 -15.07 1.26
CA LEU A 99 -9.18 -15.87 1.85
C LEU A 99 -10.29 -14.98 2.43
N GLN A 100 -9.91 -13.85 3.04
CA GLN A 100 -10.83 -12.93 3.70
C GLN A 100 -10.25 -11.52 3.79
N ILE A 101 -11.11 -10.49 3.79
CA ILE A 101 -10.75 -9.10 4.05
C ILE A 101 -11.66 -8.57 5.17
N ASP A 102 -11.09 -7.90 6.17
CA ASP A 102 -11.84 -7.17 7.19
C ASP A 102 -12.02 -5.72 6.74
N ASP A 103 -13.26 -5.28 6.54
CA ASP A 103 -13.57 -3.95 6.03
C ASP A 103 -13.91 -2.93 7.13
N GLN A 104 -13.93 -3.32 8.41
CA GLN A 104 -14.42 -2.46 9.49
C GLN A 104 -13.60 -1.17 9.63
N LYS A 105 -12.27 -1.28 9.64
CA LYS A 105 -11.38 -0.13 9.74
C LYS A 105 -11.49 0.78 8.52
N ILE A 106 -11.47 0.20 7.33
CA ILE A 106 -11.62 0.95 6.07
C ILE A 106 -12.93 1.75 6.10
N ARG A 107 -14.05 1.10 6.42
CA ARG A 107 -15.35 1.76 6.52
C ARG A 107 -15.38 2.86 7.57
N SER A 108 -14.73 2.66 8.72
CA SER A 108 -14.66 3.66 9.78
C SER A 108 -13.91 4.91 9.32
N ASP A 109 -12.78 4.74 8.63
CA ASP A 109 -11.98 5.87 8.13
C ASP A 109 -12.66 6.61 6.98
N LEU A 110 -13.31 5.88 6.06
CA LEU A 110 -14.12 6.50 5.00
C LEU A 110 -15.25 7.34 5.60
N LYS A 111 -15.98 6.82 6.60
CA LYS A 111 -17.01 7.57 7.33
C LYS A 111 -16.46 8.79 8.07
N ALA A 112 -15.21 8.74 8.54
CA ALA A 112 -14.50 9.87 9.13
C ALA A 112 -13.98 10.88 8.07
N GLY A 113 -14.29 10.64 6.80
CA GLY A 113 -13.97 11.51 5.67
C GLY A 113 -12.53 11.42 5.18
N ARG A 114 -11.81 10.35 5.55
CA ARG A 114 -10.40 10.13 5.16
C ARG A 114 -10.31 9.35 3.86
N VAL A 115 -9.31 9.66 3.05
CA VAL A 115 -8.87 8.78 1.96
C VAL A 115 -8.07 7.63 2.55
N VAL A 116 -8.45 6.40 2.21
CA VAL A 116 -7.76 5.19 2.68
C VAL A 116 -6.75 4.75 1.62
N VAL A 117 -5.48 4.57 1.98
CA VAL A 117 -4.41 4.15 1.07
C VAL A 117 -3.89 2.77 1.50
N VAL A 118 -3.99 1.75 0.66
CA VAL A 118 -3.70 0.36 1.03
C VAL A 118 -2.53 -0.20 0.22
N ALA A 119 -1.65 -0.97 0.87
CA ALA A 119 -0.61 -1.74 0.17
C ALA A 119 -1.26 -2.80 -0.74
N GLY A 120 -0.79 -2.87 -1.98
CA GLY A 120 -1.27 -3.81 -3.00
C GLY A 120 -0.85 -5.24 -2.80
#